data_AF-A0A5C9CC25-F1
#
_entry.id   AF-A0A5C9CC25-F1
#
_cell.length_a   1.000
_cell.length_b   1.000
_cell.length_c   1.000
_cell.angle_alpha   90.00
_cell.angle_beta   90.00
_cell.angle_gamma   90.00
#
_symmetry.space_group_name_H-M   'P 1'
#
loop_
_entity.id
_entity.type
_entity.pdbx_description
1 polymer ?
#
loop_
_entity_poly.entity_id
_entity_poly.type
_entity_poly.pdbx_seq_one_letter_code
_entity_poly.pdbx_strand_id
1 'polypeptide(L)'
;MSTEFSTVAWAKDATMYEVNIRQYTQEGTFKAFAKHLPRLKEMGVTLLWLMPITPISKKVRQGTLGSYYASSSYTSINPEFGTLDDFKQLVTEAHQLGFKIIIDWVANHTGWDHHWTIEHPDWMMKDEAGNFTEKNGWHDVIDLNFDVPQMRTALIDAMRFWVTECDIDGFRCDMAHLVPPPSF
;
A
#
# COMPACT_ATOMS: atom_id res chain seq x y z
N MET A 1 16.81 -23.16 0.87
CA MET A 1 15.48 -23.82 0.97
C MET A 1 14.58 -23.11 -0.02
N SER A 2 13.98 -23.81 -0.99
CA SER A 2 12.93 -23.21 -1.81
C SER A 2 11.72 -23.00 -0.92
N THR A 3 11.41 -21.76 -0.56
CA THR A 3 10.11 -21.44 0.02
C THR A 3 9.10 -21.54 -1.11
N GLU A 4 8.58 -22.75 -1.31
CA GLU A 4 7.52 -23.02 -2.27
C GLU A 4 6.22 -22.46 -1.68
N PHE A 5 5.82 -21.28 -2.15
CA PHE A 5 4.55 -20.69 -1.76
C PHE A 5 3.43 -21.37 -2.53
N SER A 6 2.49 -22.00 -1.81
CA SER A 6 1.30 -22.55 -2.43
C SER A 6 0.28 -21.45 -2.71
N THR A 7 -0.26 -21.40 -3.93
CA THR A 7 -1.40 -20.53 -4.24
C THR A 7 -2.57 -20.88 -3.33
N VAL A 8 -3.06 -19.90 -2.58
CA VAL A 8 -4.25 -20.02 -1.75
C VAL A 8 -5.46 -20.39 -2.60
N ALA A 9 -6.30 -21.30 -2.10
CA ALA A 9 -7.39 -21.88 -2.90
C ALA A 9 -8.37 -20.83 -3.45
N TRP A 10 -8.69 -19.81 -2.65
CA TRP A 10 -9.63 -18.76 -3.03
C TRP A 10 -9.15 -17.88 -4.19
N ALA A 11 -7.83 -17.79 -4.44
CA ALA A 11 -7.29 -16.94 -5.49
C ALA A 11 -7.55 -17.50 -6.91
N LYS A 12 -7.82 -18.80 -7.05
CA LYS A 12 -8.01 -19.46 -8.35
C LYS A 12 -9.28 -19.01 -9.07
N ASP A 13 -10.33 -18.72 -8.31
CA ASP A 13 -11.65 -18.34 -8.82
C ASP A 13 -12.04 -16.92 -8.39
N ALA A 14 -11.05 -16.11 -7.99
CA ALA A 14 -11.29 -14.76 -7.50
C ALA A 14 -11.73 -13.82 -8.64
N THR A 15 -12.81 -13.07 -8.41
CA THR A 15 -13.17 -11.91 -9.23
C THR A 15 -12.79 -10.66 -8.46
N MET A 16 -11.77 -9.97 -8.98
CA MET A 16 -11.18 -8.80 -8.33
C MET A 16 -11.84 -7.51 -8.79
N TYR A 17 -12.06 -6.60 -7.85
CA TYR A 17 -12.51 -5.24 -8.10
C TYR A 17 -11.54 -4.24 -7.48
N GLU A 18 -10.93 -3.38 -8.30
CA GLU A 18 -10.07 -2.30 -7.84
C GLU A 18 -10.92 -1.14 -7.30
N VAL A 19 -10.58 -0.64 -6.13
CA VAL A 19 -11.30 0.41 -5.43
C VAL A 19 -10.37 1.59 -5.19
N ASN A 20 -10.70 2.71 -5.82
CA ASN A 20 -10.15 4.01 -5.47
C ASN A 20 -11.02 4.65 -4.39
N ILE A 21 -10.63 4.53 -3.11
CA ILE A 21 -11.43 5.00 -1.97
C ILE A 21 -11.82 6.47 -2.10
N ARG A 22 -10.87 7.33 -2.50
CA ARG A 22 -11.10 8.77 -2.66
C ARG A 22 -12.20 9.08 -3.67
N GLN A 23 -12.25 8.33 -4.78
CA GLN A 23 -13.10 8.64 -5.93
C GLN A 23 -14.39 7.80 -5.97
N TYR A 24 -14.50 6.74 -5.16
CA TYR A 24 -15.62 5.82 -5.24
C TYR A 24 -16.94 6.43 -4.74
N THR A 25 -16.88 7.28 -3.70
CA THR A 25 -18.03 8.06 -3.21
C THR A 25 -17.69 9.54 -3.13
N GLN A 26 -18.70 10.38 -2.95
CA GLN A 26 -18.52 11.82 -2.79
C GLN A 26 -17.71 12.18 -1.52
N GLU A 27 -17.88 11.41 -0.45
CA GLU A 27 -17.13 11.57 0.80
C GLU A 27 -15.70 11.03 0.71
N GLY A 28 -15.47 10.02 -0.13
CA GLY A 28 -14.13 9.44 -0.33
C GLY A 28 -13.56 8.72 0.89
N THR A 29 -14.41 8.09 1.72
CA THR A 29 -14.01 7.45 3.00
C THR A 29 -14.32 5.96 3.05
N PHE A 30 -13.63 5.23 3.92
CA PHE A 30 -13.90 3.80 4.15
C PHE A 30 -15.34 3.55 4.60
N LYS A 31 -15.86 4.38 5.52
CA LYS A 31 -17.24 4.28 6.02
C LYS A 31 -18.28 4.49 4.92
N ALA A 32 -18.03 5.40 3.98
CA ALA A 32 -18.93 5.62 2.86
C ALA A 32 -18.86 4.45 1.88
N PHE A 33 -17.64 3.98 1.56
CA PHE A 33 -17.44 2.82 0.69
C PHE A 33 -18.08 1.54 1.23
N ALA A 34 -17.98 1.28 2.54
CA ALA A 34 -18.50 0.07 3.18
C ALA A 34 -20.00 -0.19 2.88
N LYS A 35 -20.79 0.88 2.74
CA LYS A 35 -22.23 0.81 2.38
C LYS A 35 -22.49 0.18 1.01
N HIS A 36 -21.47 0.10 0.14
CA HIS A 36 -21.58 -0.47 -1.20
C HIS A 36 -21.14 -1.93 -1.28
N LEU A 37 -20.61 -2.52 -0.19
CA LEU A 37 -20.21 -3.93 -0.16
C LEU A 37 -21.34 -4.89 -0.57
N PRO A 38 -22.62 -4.73 -0.14
CA PRO A 38 -23.70 -5.60 -0.59
C PRO A 38 -23.89 -5.61 -2.11
N ARG A 39 -23.85 -4.43 -2.75
CA ARG A 39 -23.96 -4.31 -4.21
C ARG A 39 -22.80 -5.02 -4.93
N LEU A 40 -21.58 -4.89 -4.43
CA LEU A 40 -20.42 -5.57 -5.00
C LEU A 40 -20.54 -7.10 -4.86
N LYS A 41 -21.14 -7.56 -3.76
CA LYS A 41 -21.36 -8.99 -3.52
C LYS A 41 -22.38 -9.55 -4.51
N GLU A 42 -23.48 -8.84 -4.72
CA GLU A 42 -24.49 -9.17 -5.73
C GLU A 42 -23.91 -9.20 -7.15
N MET A 43 -22.94 -8.33 -7.44
CA MET A 43 -22.22 -8.31 -8.71
C MET A 43 -21.28 -9.51 -8.91
N GLY A 44 -21.04 -10.31 -7.87
CA GLY A 44 -20.17 -11.50 -7.92
C GLY A 44 -18.70 -11.23 -7.61
N VAL A 45 -18.35 -10.04 -7.09
CA VAL A 45 -16.99 -9.74 -6.64
C VAL A 45 -16.66 -10.60 -5.42
N THR A 46 -15.43 -11.13 -5.39
CA THR A 46 -14.93 -11.93 -4.26
C THR A 46 -13.66 -11.37 -3.65
N LEU A 47 -12.94 -10.51 -4.36
CA LEU A 47 -11.71 -9.86 -3.91
C LEU A 47 -11.79 -8.35 -4.15
N LEU A 48 -11.55 -7.56 -3.11
CA LEU A 48 -11.41 -6.11 -3.18
C LEU A 48 -9.92 -5.76 -3.16
N TRP A 49 -9.44 -5.05 -4.19
CA TRP A 49 -8.11 -4.47 -4.22
C TRP A 49 -8.23 -2.98 -3.96
N LEU A 50 -7.74 -2.52 -2.81
CA LEU A 50 -7.69 -1.10 -2.51
C LEU A 50 -6.41 -0.51 -3.08
N MET A 51 -6.54 0.57 -3.86
CA MET A 51 -5.42 1.47 -4.17
C MET A 51 -4.71 1.95 -2.89
N PRO A 52 -3.50 2.53 -2.95
CA PRO A 52 -2.76 2.87 -1.74
C PRO A 52 -3.58 3.70 -0.75
N ILE A 53 -3.63 3.23 0.49
CA ILE A 53 -4.45 3.78 1.59
C ILE A 53 -3.65 4.62 2.58
N THR A 54 -2.36 4.77 2.36
CA THR A 54 -1.44 5.48 3.25
C THR A 54 -1.40 6.98 2.96
N PRO A 55 -0.95 7.82 3.92
CA PRO A 55 -0.81 9.25 3.72
C PRO A 55 0.09 9.58 2.52
N ILE A 56 -0.29 10.61 1.77
CA ILE A 56 0.47 11.07 0.61
C ILE A 56 1.39 12.22 1.01
N SER A 57 2.62 12.18 0.53
CA SER A 57 3.62 13.23 0.70
C SER A 57 3.10 14.60 0.27
N LYS A 58 3.42 15.63 1.05
CA LYS A 58 3.14 17.03 0.72
C LYS A 58 4.30 17.67 -0.02
N LYS A 59 5.51 17.19 0.21
CA LYS A 59 6.72 17.71 -0.44
C LYS A 59 6.84 17.15 -1.87
N VAL A 60 7.15 18.05 -2.83
CA VAL A 60 7.21 17.80 -4.28
C VAL A 60 5.93 17.15 -4.85
N ARG A 61 4.79 17.38 -4.19
CA ARG A 61 3.51 16.78 -4.57
C ARG A 61 3.08 17.13 -5.99
N GLN A 62 2.66 16.12 -6.76
CA GLN A 62 2.01 16.32 -8.04
C GLN A 62 0.53 16.70 -7.89
N GLY A 63 0.14 17.83 -8.49
CA GLY A 63 -1.22 18.34 -8.41
C GLY A 63 -1.63 18.74 -6.98
N THR A 64 -2.94 18.93 -6.78
CA THR A 64 -3.48 19.37 -5.47
C THR A 64 -3.55 18.23 -4.45
N LEU A 65 -3.91 17.03 -4.91
CA LEU A 65 -4.19 15.87 -4.06
C LEU A 65 -3.01 14.89 -3.92
N GLY A 66 -2.03 14.94 -4.82
CA GLY A 66 -0.90 14.02 -4.86
C GLY A 66 -1.25 12.64 -5.43
N SER A 67 -0.20 11.94 -5.89
CA SER A 67 -0.27 10.54 -6.29
C SER A 67 -0.46 9.64 -5.06
N TYR A 68 -1.33 8.63 -5.17
CA TYR A 68 -1.48 7.61 -4.12
C TYR A 68 -0.16 6.86 -3.83
N TYR A 69 0.75 6.83 -4.81
CA TYR A 69 1.98 6.06 -4.76
C TYR A 69 3.15 6.82 -4.08
N ALA A 70 2.99 8.11 -3.80
CA ALA A 70 4.00 8.92 -3.09
C ALA A 70 3.75 8.92 -1.57
N SER A 71 3.90 7.76 -0.92
CA SER A 71 3.56 7.57 0.50
C SER A 71 4.48 8.34 1.46
N SER A 72 3.94 8.89 2.56
CA SER A 72 4.72 9.48 3.66
C SER A 72 4.75 8.64 4.95
N SER A 73 4.04 7.50 4.97
CA SER A 73 4.11 6.51 6.05
C SER A 73 3.65 5.14 5.54
N TYR A 74 4.33 4.06 5.93
CA TYR A 74 3.91 2.71 5.53
C TYR A 74 2.86 2.07 6.43
N THR A 75 2.63 2.59 7.63
CA THR A 75 1.77 1.95 8.65
C THR A 75 0.66 2.87 9.17
N SER A 76 0.46 4.01 8.54
CA SER A 76 -0.61 4.95 8.88
C SER A 76 -1.67 4.96 7.79
N ILE A 77 -2.91 5.30 8.16
CA ILE A 77 -4.00 5.54 7.22
C ILE A 77 -3.97 6.98 6.75
N ASN A 78 -4.23 7.21 5.46
CA ASN A 78 -4.46 8.55 4.93
C ASN A 78 -5.66 9.17 5.65
N PRO A 79 -5.50 10.31 6.34
CA PRO A 79 -6.60 10.92 7.09
C PRO A 79 -7.76 11.38 6.19
N GLU A 80 -7.57 11.50 4.88
CA GLU A 80 -8.67 11.73 3.93
C GLU A 80 -9.67 10.55 3.90
N PHE A 81 -9.23 9.32 4.19
CA PHE A 81 -10.05 8.11 4.08
C PHE A 81 -10.73 7.71 5.40
N GLY A 82 -10.23 8.23 6.53
CA GLY A 82 -10.72 7.96 7.87
C GLY A 82 -9.60 7.62 8.85
N THR A 83 -9.93 6.81 9.84
CA THR A 83 -9.00 6.32 10.87
C THR A 83 -8.58 4.86 10.62
N LEU A 84 -7.59 4.39 11.38
CA LEU A 84 -7.23 2.96 11.37
C LEU A 84 -8.41 2.07 11.77
N ASP A 85 -9.20 2.49 12.76
CA ASP A 85 -10.38 1.74 13.20
C ASP A 85 -11.46 1.69 12.11
N ASP A 86 -11.62 2.78 11.33
CA ASP A 86 -12.54 2.79 10.19
C ASP A 86 -12.11 1.79 9.11
N PHE A 87 -10.79 1.65 8.90
CA PHE A 87 -10.26 0.64 7.98
C PHE A 87 -10.47 -0.78 8.51
N LYS A 88 -10.16 -1.05 9.78
CA LYS A 88 -10.40 -2.37 10.41
C LYS A 88 -11.88 -2.77 10.37
N GLN A 89 -12.77 -1.80 10.57
CA GLN A 89 -14.21 -2.00 10.45
C GLN A 89 -14.62 -2.37 9.02
N LEU A 90 -14.07 -1.70 8.00
CA LEU A 90 -14.30 -2.05 6.60
C LEU A 90 -13.84 -3.49 6.30
N VAL A 91 -12.66 -3.89 6.78
CA VAL A 91 -12.16 -5.26 6.61
C VAL A 91 -13.11 -6.28 7.23
N THR A 92 -13.53 -6.03 8.47
CA THR A 92 -14.47 -6.88 9.20
C THR A 92 -15.79 -7.04 8.45
N GLU A 93 -16.38 -5.96 7.97
CA GLU A 93 -17.65 -5.98 7.21
C GLU A 93 -17.50 -6.70 5.86
N ALA A 94 -16.37 -6.51 5.18
CA ALA A 94 -16.10 -7.19 3.92
C ALA A 94 -15.95 -8.70 4.13
N HIS A 95 -15.22 -9.12 5.17
CA HIS A 95 -15.09 -10.53 5.52
C HIS A 95 -16.41 -11.18 5.91
N GLN A 96 -17.30 -10.47 6.62
CA GLN A 96 -18.65 -10.97 6.94
C GLN A 96 -19.48 -11.28 5.68
N LEU A 97 -19.22 -10.56 4.58
CA LEU A 97 -19.83 -10.81 3.26
C LEU A 97 -19.03 -11.81 2.40
N GLY A 98 -17.95 -12.36 2.94
CA GLY A 98 -17.08 -13.33 2.28
C GLY A 98 -16.16 -12.72 1.21
N PHE A 99 -15.88 -11.42 1.27
CA PHE A 99 -14.82 -10.82 0.48
C PHE A 99 -13.45 -11.17 1.04
N LYS A 100 -12.46 -11.12 0.16
CA LYS A 100 -11.05 -10.95 0.49
C LYS A 100 -10.66 -9.50 0.26
N ILE A 101 -9.73 -8.97 1.05
CA ILE A 101 -9.19 -7.62 0.87
C ILE A 101 -7.68 -7.70 0.69
N ILE A 102 -7.19 -7.08 -0.39
CA ILE A 102 -5.78 -6.77 -0.56
C ILE A 102 -5.59 -5.27 -0.68
N ILE A 103 -4.42 -4.79 -0.25
CA ILE A 103 -4.02 -3.39 -0.42
C ILE A 103 -2.84 -3.27 -1.36
N ASP A 104 -2.70 -2.12 -1.99
CA ASP A 104 -1.51 -1.79 -2.77
C ASP A 104 -0.29 -1.59 -1.86
N TRP A 105 0.84 -2.16 -2.26
CA TRP A 105 2.11 -2.12 -1.54
C TRP A 105 3.21 -1.54 -2.43
N VAL A 106 3.65 -0.33 -2.09
CA VAL A 106 4.61 0.46 -2.89
C VAL A 106 5.99 0.43 -2.21
N ALA A 107 6.74 -0.64 -2.45
CA ALA A 107 8.01 -0.89 -1.75
C ALA A 107 9.25 -0.35 -2.48
N ASN A 108 9.11 0.20 -3.68
CA ASN A 108 10.25 0.61 -4.49
C ASN A 108 10.70 2.05 -4.20
N HIS A 109 9.80 2.90 -3.70
CA HIS A 109 10.07 4.30 -3.36
C HIS A 109 9.17 4.81 -2.22
N THR A 110 9.54 5.98 -1.67
CA THR A 110 8.72 6.76 -0.73
C THR A 110 8.54 8.19 -1.24
N GLY A 111 7.58 8.94 -0.71
CA GLY A 111 7.47 10.39 -0.94
C GLY A 111 8.52 11.19 -0.16
N TRP A 112 8.76 12.43 -0.60
CA TRP A 112 9.85 13.28 -0.10
C TRP A 112 9.81 13.69 1.38
N ASP A 113 8.65 13.61 2.03
CA ASP A 113 8.48 13.87 3.46
C ASP A 113 8.10 12.62 4.25
N HIS A 114 8.34 11.41 3.69
CA HIS A 114 8.23 10.18 4.44
C HIS A 114 9.15 10.22 5.66
N HIS A 115 8.67 9.79 6.83
CA HIS A 115 9.41 9.94 8.09
C HIS A 115 10.81 9.30 8.05
N TRP A 116 10.98 8.18 7.33
CA TRP A 116 12.28 7.56 7.05
C TRP A 116 13.29 8.48 6.34
N THR A 117 12.86 9.48 5.55
CA THR A 117 13.80 10.45 4.95
C THR A 117 14.53 11.30 5.99
N ILE A 118 14.00 11.38 7.21
CA ILE A 118 14.54 12.15 8.33
C ILE A 118 15.20 11.20 9.35
N GLU A 119 14.50 10.14 9.72
CA GLU A 119 14.94 9.19 10.75
C GLU A 119 16.06 8.27 10.25
N HIS A 120 16.00 7.90 8.96
CA HIS A 120 16.86 6.92 8.32
C HIS A 120 17.26 7.35 6.90
N PRO A 121 17.92 8.51 6.72
CA PRO A 121 18.25 9.04 5.40
C PRO A 121 19.20 8.14 4.58
N ASP A 122 19.85 7.17 5.21
CA ASP A 122 20.66 6.11 4.59
C ASP A 122 19.83 5.00 3.92
N TRP A 123 18.54 4.90 4.26
CA TRP A 123 17.59 3.96 3.64
C TRP A 123 17.09 4.43 2.28
N MET A 124 17.42 5.65 1.89
CA MET A 124 17.06 6.26 0.61
C MET A 124 18.24 6.22 -0.34
N MET A 125 17.97 6.04 -1.63
CA MET A 125 18.98 6.17 -2.67
C MET A 125 19.47 7.62 -2.75
N LYS A 126 20.78 7.78 -2.95
CA LYS A 126 21.43 9.08 -3.15
C LYS A 126 22.26 9.09 -4.42
N ASP A 127 22.34 10.26 -5.05
CA ASP A 127 23.26 10.53 -6.16
C ASP A 127 24.71 10.69 -5.65
N GLU A 128 25.65 10.89 -6.57
CA GLU A 128 27.07 11.10 -6.25
C GLU A 128 27.33 12.35 -5.39
N ALA A 129 26.43 13.34 -5.45
CA ALA A 129 26.49 14.56 -4.65
C ALA A 129 25.83 14.40 -3.26
N GLY A 130 25.26 13.23 -2.96
CA GLY A 130 24.59 12.92 -1.71
C GLY A 130 23.14 13.38 -1.61
N ASN A 131 22.53 13.85 -2.70
CA ASN A 131 21.11 14.22 -2.73
C ASN A 131 20.24 12.99 -2.91
N PHE A 132 19.03 13.01 -2.35
CA PHE A 132 18.03 11.99 -2.65
C PHE A 132 17.72 11.93 -4.15
N THR A 133 17.53 10.72 -4.67
CA THR A 133 17.36 10.50 -6.11
C THR A 133 16.29 9.45 -6.40
N GLU A 134 15.78 9.51 -7.63
CA GLU A 134 14.87 8.53 -8.22
C GLU A 134 15.28 8.30 -9.68
N LYS A 135 15.15 7.07 -10.18
CA LYS A 135 15.69 6.67 -11.49
C LYS A 135 14.64 6.54 -12.61
N ASN A 136 13.36 6.72 -12.31
CA ASN A 136 12.25 6.38 -13.19
C ASN A 136 11.49 7.60 -13.76
N GLY A 137 11.90 8.83 -13.42
CA GLY A 137 11.26 10.07 -13.86
C GLY A 137 10.07 10.50 -13.00
N TRP A 138 9.89 9.91 -11.80
CA TRP A 138 8.82 10.23 -10.86
C TRP A 138 9.27 11.26 -9.83
N HIS A 139 9.11 12.54 -10.17
CA HIS A 139 9.66 13.63 -9.38
C HIS A 139 9.13 13.75 -7.93
N ASP A 140 7.98 13.16 -7.60
CA ASP A 140 7.36 13.23 -6.27
C ASP A 140 7.78 12.10 -5.32
N VAL A 141 8.75 11.28 -5.71
CA VAL A 141 9.23 10.15 -4.90
C VAL A 141 10.76 10.05 -4.85
N ILE A 142 11.25 9.20 -3.95
CA ILE A 142 12.67 8.88 -3.70
C ILE A 142 12.80 7.36 -3.64
N ASP A 143 13.73 6.79 -4.40
CA ASP A 143 13.94 5.33 -4.44
C ASP A 143 14.48 4.81 -3.10
N LEU A 144 14.03 3.62 -2.69
CA LEU A 144 14.53 2.93 -1.49
C LEU A 144 15.84 2.18 -1.77
N ASN A 145 16.74 2.21 -0.81
CA ASN A 145 18.04 1.52 -0.87
C ASN A 145 17.95 0.11 -0.29
N PHE A 146 17.68 -0.88 -1.16
CA PHE A 146 17.55 -2.29 -0.77
C PHE A 146 18.85 -2.96 -0.29
N ASP A 147 20.00 -2.31 -0.41
CA ASP A 147 21.25 -2.84 0.16
C ASP A 147 21.22 -2.79 1.69
N VAL A 148 20.43 -1.91 2.29
CA VAL A 148 20.30 -1.75 3.74
C VAL A 148 19.44 -2.86 4.35
N PRO A 149 19.99 -3.80 5.14
CA PRO A 149 19.21 -4.89 5.73
C PRO A 149 18.10 -4.43 6.68
N GLN A 150 18.36 -3.38 7.47
CA GLN A 150 17.42 -2.85 8.45
C GLN A 150 16.16 -2.27 7.78
N MET A 151 16.32 -1.58 6.65
CA MET A 151 15.20 -1.08 5.84
C MET A 151 14.33 -2.23 5.33
N ARG A 152 14.96 -3.30 4.81
CA ARG A 152 14.24 -4.50 4.35
C ARG A 152 13.42 -5.14 5.47
N THR A 153 14.01 -5.26 6.67
CA THR A 153 13.28 -5.73 7.87
C THR A 153 12.11 -4.81 8.20
N ALA A 154 12.30 -3.49 8.15
CA ALA A 154 11.23 -2.52 8.44
C ALA A 154 10.07 -2.61 7.43
N LEU A 155 10.34 -2.84 6.14
CA LEU A 155 9.29 -3.10 5.14
C LEU A 155 8.52 -4.38 5.48
N ILE A 156 9.21 -5.47 5.85
CA ILE A 156 8.57 -6.73 6.25
C ILE A 156 7.70 -6.54 7.49
N ASP A 157 8.18 -5.77 8.48
CA ASP A 157 7.42 -5.46 9.69
C ASP A 157 6.19 -4.60 9.39
N ALA A 158 6.29 -3.65 8.46
CA ALA A 158 5.15 -2.87 7.99
C ALA A 158 4.13 -3.73 7.22
N MET A 159 4.56 -4.67 6.38
CA MET A 159 3.64 -5.67 5.78
C MET A 159 2.98 -6.53 6.86
N ARG A 160 3.74 -6.99 7.85
CA ARG A 160 3.22 -7.79 8.97
C ARG A 160 2.14 -7.02 9.72
N PHE A 161 2.35 -5.74 10.01
CA PHE A 161 1.36 -4.88 10.67
C PHE A 161 -0.01 -4.95 9.97
N TRP A 162 -0.05 -4.80 8.64
CA TRP A 162 -1.33 -4.84 7.92
C TRP A 162 -2.01 -6.22 8.01
N VAL A 163 -1.23 -7.29 7.96
CA VAL A 163 -1.77 -8.66 8.08
C VAL A 163 -2.23 -8.97 9.50
N THR A 164 -1.43 -8.68 10.52
CA THR A 164 -1.71 -9.09 11.90
C THR A 164 -2.66 -8.13 12.62
N GLU A 165 -2.52 -6.83 12.38
CA GLU A 165 -3.32 -5.81 13.07
C GLU A 165 -4.60 -5.44 12.31
N CYS A 166 -4.59 -5.56 10.98
CA CYS A 166 -5.71 -5.13 10.14
C CYS A 166 -6.38 -6.28 9.38
N ASP A 167 -5.89 -7.51 9.51
CA ASP A 167 -6.49 -8.74 8.95
C ASP A 167 -6.71 -8.70 7.43
N ILE A 168 -5.82 -8.03 6.68
CA ILE A 168 -5.89 -8.09 5.22
C ILE A 168 -5.42 -9.45 4.69
N ASP A 169 -5.91 -9.84 3.52
CA ASP A 169 -5.68 -11.15 2.92
C ASP A 169 -4.47 -11.20 1.98
N GLY A 170 -3.80 -10.08 1.75
CA GLY A 170 -2.61 -10.00 0.90
C GLY A 170 -2.32 -8.61 0.34
N PHE A 171 -1.41 -8.56 -0.64
CA PHE A 171 -0.93 -7.33 -1.23
C PHE A 171 -0.89 -7.42 -2.75
N ARG A 172 -1.16 -6.30 -3.42
CA ARG A 172 -0.71 -6.06 -4.80
C ARG A 172 0.58 -5.26 -4.72
N CYS A 173 1.69 -5.80 -5.21
CA CYS A 173 2.99 -5.12 -5.12
C CYS A 173 3.24 -4.24 -6.33
N ASP A 174 3.31 -2.92 -6.13
CA ASP A 174 3.58 -1.95 -7.18
C ASP A 174 5.03 -2.06 -7.69
N MET A 175 5.19 -2.07 -9.01
CA MET A 175 6.48 -2.11 -9.70
C MET A 175 7.45 -3.13 -9.09
N ALA A 176 6.95 -4.32 -8.74
CA ALA A 176 7.71 -5.35 -8.03
C ALA A 176 9.03 -5.77 -8.73
N HIS A 177 9.13 -5.56 -10.04
CA HIS A 177 10.35 -5.81 -10.82
C HIS A 177 11.49 -4.82 -10.55
N LEU A 178 11.21 -3.67 -9.92
CA LEU A 178 12.21 -2.69 -9.47
C LEU A 178 12.78 -3.03 -8.08
N VAL A 179 12.17 -3.98 -7.38
CA VAL A 179 12.64 -4.49 -6.09
C VAL A 179 13.52 -5.72 -6.36
N PRO A 180 14.74 -5.81 -5.81
CA PRO A 180 15.62 -6.95 -6.08
C PRO A 180 14.99 -8.26 -5.62
N PRO A 181 15.24 -9.38 -6.35
CA PRO A 181 14.86 -10.69 -5.87
C PRO A 181 15.59 -11.00 -4.55
N PRO A 182 15.11 -11.98 -3.76
CA PRO A 182 15.81 -12.41 -2.56
C PRO A 182 17.28 -12.72 -2.89
N SER A 183 18.19 -12.04 -2.20
CA SER A 183 19.62 -12.38 -2.24
C SER A 183 19.77 -13.67 -1.43
N PHE A 184 19.98 -14.80 -2.13
CA PHE A 184 20.32 -16.08 -1.50
C PHE A 184 21.82 -16.19 -1.27
#